data_AF-A0A1U7CJY9-F1
#
_entry.id   AF-A0A1U7CJY9-F1
#
_cell.length_a   1.000
_cell.length_b   1.000
_cell.length_c   1.000
_cell.angle_alpha   90.00
_cell.angle_beta   90.00
_cell.angle_gamma   90.00
#
_symmetry.space_group_name_H-M   'P 1'
#
loop_
_entity.id
_entity.type
_entity.pdbx_description
1 polymer ?
#
loop_
_entity_poly.entity_id
_entity_poly.type
_entity_poly.pdbx_seq_one_letter_code
_entity_poly.pdbx_strand_id
1 'polypeptide(L)'
;MSEPDSLSTVYASDENVAVRSSGDFPVLAPDWQKAAYGVDGAFAPGAPWTLTSATVDFEAAGVRSGHVVSLRKPASAFKGAGELLAVESASGAALSLRRIGAKAGAGAPPAPASGLTGVEFLIATLDPQIEEASFDLNRRFNIDPNIAGRTPADLYDLRDLRQACVLSVLVRRYAAETRGDQGDFALKLQQVQSELSETLARLELRWGASGSDGQSTSFFSTRIVR
;
A
#
# COMPACT_ATOMS: atom_id res chain seq x y z
N MET A 1 -15.96 -17.48 -16.87
CA MET A 1 -15.39 -17.27 -15.53
C MET A 1 -15.56 -15.80 -15.25
N SER A 2 -16.54 -15.45 -14.42
CA SER A 2 -16.74 -14.07 -13.98
C SER A 2 -15.46 -13.59 -13.30
N GLU A 3 -15.02 -12.36 -13.60
CA GLU A 3 -13.99 -11.67 -12.81
C GLU A 3 -14.32 -11.82 -11.32
N PRO A 4 -13.30 -11.96 -10.45
CA PRO A 4 -13.56 -12.03 -9.02
C PRO A 4 -14.29 -10.76 -8.57
N ASP A 5 -15.09 -10.91 -7.53
CA ASP A 5 -15.90 -9.89 -6.84
C ASP A 5 -15.02 -8.85 -6.12
N SER A 6 -13.98 -8.36 -6.81
CA SER A 6 -12.96 -7.48 -6.26
C SER A 6 -13.39 -6.02 -6.34
N LEU A 7 -12.95 -5.23 -5.36
CA LEU A 7 -13.26 -3.81 -5.33
C LEU A 7 -12.56 -3.08 -6.48
N SER A 8 -13.33 -2.29 -7.24
CA SER A 8 -12.79 -1.38 -8.25
C SER A 8 -12.01 -0.21 -7.66
N THR A 9 -12.22 0.12 -6.38
CA THR A 9 -11.51 1.19 -5.66
C THR A 9 -11.10 0.72 -4.28
N VAL A 10 -9.81 0.85 -3.99
CA VAL A 10 -9.22 0.66 -2.66
C VAL A 10 -8.65 1.98 -2.14
N TYR A 11 -8.66 2.18 -0.83
CA TYR A 11 -8.35 3.50 -0.24
C TYR A 11 -6.89 3.69 0.13
N ALA A 12 -6.10 2.63 0.13
CA ALA A 12 -4.69 2.65 0.46
C ALA A 12 -3.89 1.79 -0.54
N SER A 13 -2.57 1.97 -0.53
CA SER A 13 -1.60 1.12 -1.21
C SER A 13 -0.58 0.56 -0.23
N ASP A 14 0.21 -0.42 -0.66
CA ASP A 14 1.35 -0.94 0.12
C ASP A 14 2.30 0.17 0.56
N GLU A 15 2.54 1.16 -0.31
CA GLU A 15 3.34 2.33 0.03
C GLU A 15 2.72 3.11 1.19
N ASN A 16 1.40 3.28 1.26
CA ASN A 16 0.78 3.98 2.39
C ASN A 16 1.01 3.23 3.70
N VAL A 17 1.02 1.90 3.68
CA VAL A 17 1.38 1.07 4.84
C VAL A 17 2.87 1.22 5.16
N ALA A 18 3.74 1.17 4.15
CA ALA A 18 5.19 1.30 4.32
C ALA A 18 5.61 2.71 4.80
N VAL A 19 4.94 3.78 4.40
CA VAL A 19 5.16 5.13 4.94
C VAL A 19 4.91 5.14 6.45
N ARG A 20 3.89 4.41 6.91
CA ARG A 20 3.51 4.37 8.33
C ARG A 20 4.40 3.47 9.18
N SER A 21 4.77 2.30 8.66
CA SER A 21 5.50 1.26 9.38
C SER A 21 6.69 0.74 8.56
N SER A 22 7.56 1.62 8.09
CA SER A 22 8.64 1.27 7.15
C SER A 22 9.59 0.20 7.68
N GLY A 23 9.96 0.29 8.96
CA GLY A 23 10.84 -0.70 9.60
C GLY A 23 10.21 -2.08 9.75
N ASP A 24 8.90 -2.14 9.91
CA ASP A 24 8.16 -3.39 10.12
C ASP A 24 7.57 -3.95 8.82
N PHE A 25 7.48 -3.15 7.74
CA PHE A 25 6.84 -3.54 6.48
C PHE A 25 7.33 -4.88 5.93
N PRO A 26 8.65 -5.21 5.91
CA PRO A 26 9.12 -6.51 5.43
C PRO A 26 8.62 -7.70 6.27
N VAL A 27 8.32 -7.48 7.54
CA VAL A 27 7.72 -8.50 8.42
C VAL A 27 6.21 -8.56 8.21
N LEU A 28 5.58 -7.40 8.08
CA LEU A 28 4.13 -7.30 7.93
C LEU A 28 3.64 -7.76 6.57
N ALA A 29 4.39 -7.54 5.49
CA ALA A 29 4.10 -8.02 4.13
C ALA A 29 4.94 -9.28 3.87
N PRO A 30 4.39 -10.48 4.16
CA PRO A 30 5.20 -11.68 4.22
C PRO A 30 5.67 -12.13 2.83
N ASP A 31 6.86 -12.72 2.76
CA ASP A 31 7.50 -13.20 1.52
C ASP A 31 6.65 -14.22 0.72
N TRP A 32 5.68 -14.90 1.36
CA TRP A 32 4.76 -15.81 0.69
C TRP A 32 3.63 -15.09 -0.08
N GLN A 33 3.37 -13.82 0.24
CA GLN A 33 2.40 -12.97 -0.45
C GLN A 33 3.12 -12.00 -1.40
N LYS A 34 3.82 -12.57 -2.39
CA LYS A 34 4.63 -11.82 -3.35
C LYS A 34 3.94 -11.70 -4.72
N ALA A 35 3.97 -10.49 -5.28
CA ALA A 35 3.60 -10.24 -6.66
C ALA A 35 4.75 -10.65 -7.60
N ALA A 36 5.99 -10.27 -7.28
CA ALA A 36 7.15 -10.56 -8.11
C ALA A 36 8.42 -10.76 -7.28
N TYR A 37 9.33 -11.58 -7.78
CA TYR A 37 10.66 -11.82 -7.19
C TYR A 37 11.64 -12.24 -8.28
N GLY A 38 12.88 -11.77 -8.18
CA GLY A 38 13.95 -12.15 -9.09
C GLY A 38 15.33 -11.74 -8.57
N VAL A 39 16.36 -12.36 -9.15
CA VAL A 39 17.78 -12.11 -8.82
C VAL A 39 18.57 -11.49 -9.98
N ASP A 40 17.87 -11.26 -11.09
CA ASP A 40 18.39 -10.78 -12.37
C ASP A 40 18.07 -9.29 -12.61
N GLY A 41 17.66 -8.58 -11.56
CA GLY A 41 17.33 -7.16 -11.65
C GLY A 41 18.52 -6.34 -12.14
N ALA A 42 18.25 -5.33 -12.96
CA ALA A 42 19.27 -4.44 -13.48
C ALA A 42 18.78 -2.99 -13.58
N PHE A 43 19.69 -2.05 -13.36
CA PHE A 43 19.53 -0.64 -13.67
C PHE A 43 20.49 -0.29 -14.80
N ALA A 44 19.95 0.20 -15.91
CA ALA A 44 20.78 0.61 -17.05
C ALA A 44 21.58 1.89 -16.72
N PRO A 45 22.77 2.09 -17.31
CA PRO A 45 23.50 3.34 -17.20
C PRO A 45 22.63 4.53 -17.62
N GLY A 46 22.63 5.61 -16.83
CA GLY A 46 21.79 6.79 -17.08
C GLY A 46 20.30 6.63 -16.75
N ALA A 47 19.82 5.44 -16.34
CA ALA A 47 18.44 5.21 -15.92
C ALA A 47 18.37 4.63 -14.49
N PRO A 48 18.84 5.39 -13.48
CA PRO A 48 19.09 4.82 -12.15
C PRO A 48 17.81 4.63 -11.31
N TRP A 49 16.65 5.00 -11.85
CA TRP A 49 15.32 4.78 -11.25
C TRP A 49 14.53 3.65 -11.93
N THR A 50 15.06 3.10 -13.03
CA THR A 50 14.36 2.08 -13.81
C THR A 50 14.98 0.71 -13.56
N LEU A 51 14.28 -0.12 -12.79
CA LEU A 51 14.66 -1.51 -12.59
C LEU A 51 14.07 -2.36 -13.72
N THR A 52 14.89 -3.18 -14.37
CA THR A 52 14.45 -4.16 -15.36
C THR A 52 14.81 -5.58 -14.91
N SER A 53 14.05 -6.57 -15.39
CA SER A 53 14.36 -8.00 -15.21
C SER A 53 14.21 -8.71 -16.55
N ALA A 54 15.09 -9.67 -16.87
CA ALA A 54 14.96 -10.44 -18.11
C ALA A 54 13.97 -11.60 -17.96
N THR A 55 13.70 -12.02 -16.72
CA THR A 55 12.90 -13.21 -16.41
C THR A 55 11.53 -12.90 -15.83
N VAL A 56 11.28 -11.67 -15.39
CA VAL A 56 10.03 -11.26 -14.77
C VAL A 56 9.36 -10.16 -15.58
N ASP A 57 8.15 -10.45 -16.06
CA ASP A 57 7.22 -9.45 -16.54
C ASP A 57 6.41 -8.93 -15.34
N PHE A 58 6.72 -7.71 -14.90
CA PHE A 58 6.13 -7.11 -13.71
C PHE A 58 4.66 -6.74 -13.92
N GLU A 59 4.31 -6.28 -15.12
CA GLU A 59 2.93 -5.92 -15.46
C GLU A 59 2.05 -7.17 -15.47
N ALA A 60 2.50 -8.25 -16.11
CA ALA A 60 1.81 -9.53 -16.10
C ALA A 60 1.74 -10.17 -14.70
N ALA A 61 2.72 -9.89 -13.83
CA ALA A 61 2.71 -10.31 -12.43
C ALA A 61 1.75 -9.48 -11.55
N GLY A 62 1.07 -8.48 -12.10
CA GLY A 62 0.11 -7.64 -11.39
C GLY A 62 0.75 -6.55 -10.53
N VAL A 63 2.04 -6.24 -10.74
CA VAL A 63 2.70 -5.13 -10.06
C VAL A 63 2.09 -3.82 -10.54
N ARG A 64 1.75 -2.93 -9.60
CA ARG A 64 1.09 -1.66 -9.89
C ARG A 64 1.70 -0.50 -9.11
N SER A 65 1.33 0.71 -9.50
CA SER A 65 1.72 1.92 -8.78
C SER A 65 1.29 1.82 -7.31
N GLY A 66 2.18 2.21 -6.40
CA GLY A 66 1.94 2.14 -4.95
C GLY A 66 2.30 0.80 -4.31
N HIS A 67 2.71 -0.23 -5.07
CA HIS A 67 3.42 -1.38 -4.52
C HIS A 67 4.79 -0.97 -3.96
N VAL A 68 5.38 -1.83 -3.13
CA VAL A 68 6.70 -1.61 -2.53
C VAL A 68 7.66 -2.72 -2.95
N VAL A 69 8.85 -2.33 -3.38
CA VAL A 69 9.93 -3.25 -3.74
C VAL A 69 11.04 -3.18 -2.69
N SER A 70 11.55 -4.36 -2.30
CA SER A 70 12.75 -4.53 -1.50
C SER A 70 13.91 -4.93 -2.40
N LEU A 71 14.97 -4.11 -2.42
CA LEU A 71 16.21 -4.38 -3.14
C LEU A 71 17.29 -4.84 -2.15
N ARG A 72 17.79 -6.07 -2.30
CA ARG A 72 18.64 -6.71 -1.27
C ARG A 72 20.08 -6.94 -1.72
N LYS A 73 20.31 -7.18 -3.01
CA LYS A 73 21.64 -7.43 -3.59
C LYS A 73 21.90 -6.52 -4.78
N PRO A 74 23.17 -6.24 -5.13
CA PRO A 74 24.40 -6.67 -4.46
C PRO A 74 24.66 -5.93 -3.14
N ALA A 75 25.31 -6.61 -2.19
CA ALA A 75 25.63 -6.05 -0.86
C ALA A 75 26.62 -4.86 -0.91
N SER A 76 27.26 -4.63 -2.06
CA SER A 76 28.06 -3.43 -2.31
C SER A 76 27.19 -2.18 -2.43
N ALA A 77 26.01 -2.30 -3.04
CA ALA A 77 25.06 -1.22 -3.27
C ALA A 77 24.01 -1.12 -2.15
N PHE A 78 23.39 -2.25 -1.78
CA PHE A 78 22.35 -2.30 -0.76
C PHE A 78 22.89 -2.94 0.52
N LYS A 79 22.98 -2.16 1.60
CA LYS A 79 23.54 -2.62 2.88
C LYS A 79 22.44 -3.16 3.80
N GLY A 80 22.81 -4.03 4.74
CA GLY A 80 21.91 -4.53 5.78
C GLY A 80 20.72 -5.31 5.21
N ALA A 81 19.50 -4.92 5.59
CA ALA A 81 18.26 -5.52 5.11
C ALA A 81 17.87 -5.11 3.67
N GLY A 82 18.68 -4.28 3.02
CA GLY A 82 18.41 -3.76 1.69
C GLY A 82 17.75 -2.38 1.72
N GLU A 83 17.15 -1.99 0.60
CA GLU A 83 16.45 -0.72 0.42
C GLU A 83 14.99 -0.96 0.02
N LEU A 84 14.06 -0.22 0.63
CA LEU A 84 12.65 -0.21 0.26
C LEU A 84 12.34 1.01 -0.62
N LEU A 85 11.67 0.77 -1.75
CA LEU A 85 11.25 1.78 -2.70
C LEU A 85 9.78 1.57 -3.08
N ALA A 86 9.11 2.66 -3.46
CA ALA A 86 7.77 2.59 -4.01
C ALA A 86 7.84 2.39 -5.53
N VAL A 87 6.94 1.58 -6.05
CA VAL A 87 6.71 1.45 -7.49
C VAL A 87 5.90 2.66 -7.94
N GLU A 88 6.44 3.41 -8.89
CA GLU A 88 5.72 4.50 -9.56
C GLU A 88 4.86 3.95 -10.70
N SER A 89 5.44 3.10 -11.54
CA SER A 89 4.75 2.42 -12.64
C SER A 89 5.45 1.11 -12.99
N ALA A 90 4.70 0.21 -13.60
CA ALA A 90 5.18 -1.05 -14.15
C ALA A 90 4.77 -1.12 -15.62
N SER A 91 5.69 -1.56 -16.49
CA SER A 91 5.39 -1.82 -17.89
C SER A 91 6.26 -2.98 -18.39
N GLY A 92 5.60 -4.08 -18.75
CA GLY A 92 6.24 -5.34 -19.04
C GLY A 92 7.34 -5.69 -18.02
N ALA A 93 8.57 -5.84 -18.53
CA ALA A 93 9.76 -6.18 -17.76
C ALA A 93 10.47 -5.01 -17.05
N ALA A 94 9.87 -3.82 -16.99
CA ALA A 94 10.46 -2.62 -16.39
C ALA A 94 9.57 -2.01 -15.28
N LEU A 95 10.23 -1.52 -14.23
CA LEU A 95 9.62 -0.74 -13.15
C LEU A 95 10.27 0.63 -13.06
N SER A 96 9.46 1.67 -13.00
CA SER A 96 9.92 2.98 -12.52
C SER A 96 9.74 3.04 -11.01
N LEU A 97 10.83 3.34 -10.30
CA LEU A 97 10.90 3.37 -8.85
C LEU A 97 11.03 4.79 -8.34
N ARG A 98 10.58 5.01 -7.10
CA ARG A 98 10.76 6.26 -6.37
C ARG A 98 10.93 6.01 -4.87
N ARG A 99 11.40 7.02 -4.15
CA ARG A 99 11.47 6.94 -2.68
C ARG A 99 10.06 6.90 -2.08
N ILE A 100 9.89 6.05 -1.07
CA ILE A 100 8.63 5.93 -0.33
C ILE A 100 8.20 7.31 0.19
N GLY A 101 6.96 7.71 -0.10
CA GLY A 101 6.39 9.01 0.28
C GLY A 101 6.89 10.21 -0.52
N ALA A 102 7.83 10.03 -1.46
CA ALA A 102 8.35 11.09 -2.30
C ALA A 102 7.74 11.09 -3.70
N LYS A 103 7.83 12.24 -4.39
CA LYS A 103 7.49 12.36 -5.81
C LYS A 103 8.50 11.61 -6.69
N ALA A 104 8.09 11.29 -7.91
CA ALA A 104 8.95 10.75 -8.96
C ALA A 104 10.25 11.56 -9.11
N GLY A 105 11.39 10.87 -9.20
CA GLY A 105 12.72 11.47 -9.37
C GLY A 105 13.26 12.27 -8.17
N ALA A 106 12.55 12.34 -7.05
CA ALA A 106 13.02 13.05 -5.86
C ALA A 106 13.91 12.15 -4.97
N GLY A 107 14.98 12.74 -4.44
CA GLY A 107 15.94 12.07 -3.55
C GLY A 107 17.10 11.40 -4.30
N ALA A 108 17.91 10.63 -3.57
CA ALA A 108 19.02 9.89 -4.15
C ALA A 108 18.51 8.65 -4.92
N PRO A 109 18.99 8.37 -6.14
CA PRO A 109 18.59 7.16 -6.85
C PRO A 109 19.12 5.88 -6.17
N PRO A 110 18.47 4.73 -6.36
CA PRO A 110 18.89 3.46 -5.78
C PRO A 110 20.12 2.83 -6.47
N ALA A 111 20.41 3.24 -7.71
CA ALA A 111 21.55 2.76 -8.47
C ALA A 111 22.53 3.90 -8.82
N PRO A 112 23.84 3.61 -8.94
CA PRO A 112 24.81 4.57 -9.43
C PRO A 112 24.57 4.90 -10.92
N ALA A 113 25.08 6.05 -11.37
CA ALA A 113 24.92 6.48 -12.77
C ALA A 113 25.52 5.51 -13.80
N SER A 114 26.51 4.70 -13.39
CA SER A 114 27.12 3.65 -14.21
C SER A 114 26.23 2.43 -14.43
N GLY A 115 25.06 2.37 -13.80
CA GLY A 115 24.20 1.19 -13.79
C GLY A 115 24.60 0.16 -12.73
N LEU A 116 23.74 -0.84 -12.55
CA LEU A 116 23.89 -1.91 -11.56
C LEU A 116 23.20 -3.18 -12.07
N THR A 117 23.80 -4.35 -11.88
CA THR A 117 23.23 -5.63 -12.31
C THR A 117 23.27 -6.66 -11.18
N GLY A 118 22.53 -7.76 -11.34
CA GLY A 118 22.42 -8.81 -10.33
C GLY A 118 21.66 -8.32 -9.10
N VAL A 119 20.68 -7.44 -9.31
CA VAL A 119 19.83 -6.89 -8.26
C VAL A 119 18.81 -7.94 -7.86
N GLU A 120 18.85 -8.33 -6.59
CA GLU A 120 17.79 -9.14 -5.99
C GLU A 120 16.65 -8.23 -5.56
N PHE A 121 15.47 -8.47 -6.13
CA PHE A 121 14.25 -7.72 -5.84
C PHE A 121 13.15 -8.64 -5.33
N LEU A 122 12.38 -8.13 -4.37
CA LEU A 122 11.16 -8.76 -3.87
C LEU A 122 10.05 -7.71 -3.81
N ILE A 123 8.89 -8.02 -4.39
CA ILE A 123 7.68 -7.21 -4.31
C ILE A 123 6.65 -8.04 -3.56
N ALA A 124 6.62 -7.85 -2.24
CA ALA A 124 5.58 -8.36 -1.37
C ALA A 124 4.43 -7.35 -1.31
N THR A 125 3.19 -7.85 -1.22
CA THR A 125 2.00 -7.00 -1.24
C THR A 125 1.03 -7.37 -0.14
N LEU A 126 0.32 -6.36 0.38
CA LEU A 126 -0.81 -6.45 1.29
C LEU A 126 -2.14 -6.20 0.58
N ASP A 127 -2.17 -6.26 -0.75
CA ASP A 127 -3.35 -6.00 -1.59
C ASP A 127 -4.63 -6.68 -1.08
N PRO A 128 -4.68 -8.00 -0.82
CA PRO A 128 -5.83 -8.67 -0.21
C PRO A 128 -6.30 -8.03 1.11
N GLN A 129 -5.37 -7.67 2.00
CA GLN A 129 -5.71 -7.06 3.30
C GLN A 129 -6.20 -5.62 3.14
N ILE A 130 -5.63 -4.88 2.19
CA ILE A 130 -6.04 -3.52 1.83
C ILE A 130 -7.44 -3.54 1.21
N GLU A 131 -7.72 -4.50 0.35
CA GLU A 131 -9.03 -4.69 -0.27
C GLU A 131 -10.09 -5.01 0.79
N GLU A 132 -9.83 -5.98 1.66
CA GLU A 132 -10.75 -6.35 2.74
C GLU A 132 -11.00 -5.17 3.71
N ALA A 133 -9.95 -4.41 4.06
CA ALA A 133 -10.10 -3.20 4.87
C ALA A 133 -10.92 -2.12 4.16
N SER A 134 -10.74 -1.95 2.85
CA SER A 134 -11.51 -1.01 2.04
C SER A 134 -12.98 -1.43 1.94
N PHE A 135 -13.25 -2.74 1.83
CA PHE A 135 -14.60 -3.30 1.83
C PHE A 135 -15.33 -3.06 3.15
N ASP A 136 -14.67 -3.27 4.28
CA ASP A 136 -15.28 -3.01 5.59
C ASP A 136 -15.58 -1.52 5.81
N LEU A 137 -14.72 -0.63 5.30
CA LEU A 137 -14.97 0.80 5.30
C LEU A 137 -16.17 1.16 4.41
N ASN A 138 -16.30 0.56 3.23
CA ASN A 138 -17.46 0.73 2.36
C ASN A 138 -18.76 0.39 3.09
N ARG A 139 -18.79 -0.79 3.73
CA ARG A 139 -19.96 -1.22 4.51
C ARG A 139 -20.25 -0.30 5.69
N ARG A 140 -19.22 0.13 6.42
CA ARG A 140 -19.36 0.95 7.62
C ARG A 140 -19.92 2.34 7.32
N PHE A 141 -19.50 2.93 6.21
CA PHE A 141 -19.90 4.29 5.82
C PHE A 141 -20.91 4.33 4.68
N ASN A 142 -21.47 3.18 4.29
CA ASN A 142 -22.45 3.05 3.23
C ASN A 142 -21.99 3.68 1.91
N ILE A 143 -20.73 3.42 1.54
CA ILE A 143 -20.18 3.70 0.22
C ILE A 143 -20.54 2.52 -0.66
N ASP A 144 -21.36 2.75 -1.68
CA ASP A 144 -21.90 1.71 -2.56
C ASP A 144 -21.84 2.16 -4.02
N PRO A 145 -21.10 1.46 -4.89
CA PRO A 145 -21.05 1.74 -6.32
C PRO A 145 -22.43 1.73 -7.03
N ASN A 146 -23.43 1.05 -6.47
CA ASN A 146 -24.76 0.93 -7.04
C ASN A 146 -25.71 2.05 -6.60
N ILE A 147 -25.30 2.92 -5.67
CA ILE A 147 -26.10 4.04 -5.18
C ILE A 147 -25.50 5.35 -5.71
N ALA A 148 -26.23 6.01 -6.61
CA ALA A 148 -25.82 7.29 -7.17
C ALA A 148 -25.56 8.34 -6.06
N GLY A 149 -24.43 9.05 -6.16
CA GLY A 149 -24.00 10.04 -5.16
C GLY A 149 -23.38 9.43 -3.90
N ARG A 150 -23.21 8.10 -3.85
CA ARG A 150 -22.52 7.37 -2.76
C ARG A 150 -21.47 6.39 -3.28
N THR A 151 -21.01 6.59 -4.52
CA THR A 151 -19.96 5.75 -5.08
C THR A 151 -18.58 6.19 -4.56
N PRO A 152 -17.55 5.34 -4.64
CA PRO A 152 -16.18 5.77 -4.29
C PRO A 152 -15.70 7.00 -5.07
N ALA A 153 -16.17 7.19 -6.30
CA ALA A 153 -15.83 8.35 -7.14
C ALA A 153 -16.49 9.66 -6.65
N ASP A 154 -17.55 9.57 -5.86
CA ASP A 154 -18.25 10.73 -5.29
C ASP A 154 -17.59 11.22 -3.99
N LEU A 155 -16.54 10.58 -3.49
CA LEU A 155 -15.85 10.99 -2.27
C LEU A 155 -14.93 12.19 -2.53
N TYR A 156 -15.14 13.28 -1.79
CA TYR A 156 -14.37 14.51 -1.97
C TYR A 156 -12.92 14.42 -1.46
N ASP A 157 -12.73 13.81 -0.28
CA ASP A 157 -11.42 13.72 0.37
C ASP A 157 -11.19 12.32 0.94
N LEU A 158 -10.17 11.65 0.42
CA LEU A 158 -9.83 10.27 0.80
C LEU A 158 -8.78 10.19 1.91
N ARG A 159 -8.26 11.30 2.44
CA ARG A 159 -7.11 11.27 3.37
C ARG A 159 -7.41 10.52 4.67
N ASP A 160 -8.50 10.87 5.34
CA ASP A 160 -8.88 10.19 6.59
C ASP A 160 -9.33 8.76 6.34
N LEU A 161 -9.99 8.50 5.20
CA LEU A 161 -10.42 7.15 4.81
C LEU A 161 -9.22 6.24 4.51
N ARG A 162 -8.19 6.78 3.83
CA ARG A 162 -6.91 6.14 3.62
C ARG A 162 -6.21 5.84 4.95
N GLN A 163 -6.17 6.79 5.88
CA GLN A 163 -5.58 6.58 7.19
C GLN A 163 -6.31 5.45 7.94
N ALA A 164 -7.64 5.45 7.94
CA ALA A 164 -8.43 4.38 8.54
C ALA A 164 -8.17 3.01 7.88
N CYS A 165 -8.01 2.98 6.55
CA CYS A 165 -7.68 1.76 5.81
C CYS A 165 -6.30 1.22 6.21
N VAL A 166 -5.27 2.06 6.18
CA VAL A 166 -3.91 1.70 6.60
C VAL A 166 -3.88 1.18 8.04
N LEU A 167 -4.53 1.89 8.97
CA LEU A 167 -4.58 1.49 10.37
C LEU A 167 -5.32 0.15 10.53
N SER A 168 -6.40 -0.09 9.79
CA SER A 168 -7.13 -1.37 9.81
C SER A 168 -6.25 -2.53 9.35
N VAL A 169 -5.46 -2.34 8.29
CA VAL A 169 -4.48 -3.34 7.81
C VAL A 169 -3.42 -3.59 8.89
N LEU A 170 -2.85 -2.53 9.46
CA LEU A 170 -1.83 -2.65 10.51
C LEU A 170 -2.35 -3.37 11.76
N VAL A 171 -3.57 -3.08 12.22
CA VAL A 171 -4.19 -3.82 13.35
C VAL A 171 -4.23 -5.31 13.05
N ARG A 172 -4.69 -5.71 11.86
CA ARG A 172 -4.78 -7.13 11.48
C ARG A 172 -3.41 -7.78 11.38
N ARG A 173 -2.44 -7.11 10.76
CA ARG A 173 -1.09 -7.65 10.58
C ARG A 173 -0.36 -7.76 11.91
N TYR A 174 -0.34 -6.72 12.74
CA TYR A 174 0.27 -6.82 14.07
C TYR A 174 -0.41 -7.90 14.93
N ALA A 175 -1.74 -8.04 14.89
CA ALA A 175 -2.44 -9.11 15.62
C ALA A 175 -2.11 -10.52 15.08
N ALA A 176 -1.75 -10.66 13.80
CA ALA A 176 -1.29 -11.93 13.26
C ALA A 176 0.15 -12.26 13.72
N GLU A 177 1.00 -11.24 13.86
CA GLU A 177 2.41 -11.37 14.27
C GLU A 177 2.61 -11.44 15.80
N THR A 178 1.61 -11.09 16.63
CA THR A 178 1.68 -11.22 18.11
C THR A 178 1.68 -12.66 18.64
N ARG A 179 1.82 -13.67 17.77
CA ARG A 179 1.86 -15.09 18.16
C ARG A 179 3.16 -15.51 18.84
N GLY A 180 4.18 -14.64 18.89
CA GLY A 180 5.44 -14.89 19.58
C GLY A 180 5.57 -14.17 20.92
N ASP A 181 6.26 -14.79 21.88
CA ASP A 181 6.55 -14.22 23.21
C ASP A 181 7.65 -13.13 23.18
N GLN A 182 8.20 -12.83 22.00
CA GLN A 182 9.28 -11.86 21.80
C GLN A 182 8.84 -10.77 20.82
N GLY A 183 9.02 -9.50 21.22
CA GLY A 183 8.85 -8.34 20.34
C GLY A 183 7.99 -7.23 20.95
N ASP A 184 7.90 -6.12 20.23
CA ASP A 184 7.11 -4.93 20.59
C ASP A 184 5.74 -4.89 19.87
N PHE A 185 5.38 -5.93 19.11
CA PHE A 185 4.16 -5.97 18.30
C PHE A 185 2.87 -5.90 19.12
N ALA A 186 2.84 -6.43 20.36
CA ALA A 186 1.67 -6.30 21.22
C ALA A 186 1.43 -4.83 21.63
N LEU A 187 2.50 -4.09 21.91
CA LEU A 187 2.43 -2.66 22.22
C LEU A 187 2.04 -1.84 20.98
N LYS A 188 2.66 -2.13 19.82
CA LYS A 188 2.30 -1.49 18.55
C LYS A 188 0.85 -1.76 18.17
N LEU A 189 0.35 -2.98 18.38
CA LEU A 189 -1.05 -3.34 18.15
C LEU A 189 -1.98 -2.47 18.98
N GLN A 190 -1.72 -2.32 20.29
CA GLN A 190 -2.55 -1.47 21.16
C GLN A 190 -2.54 -0.01 20.71
N GLN A 191 -1.36 0.53 20.35
CA GLN A 191 -1.23 1.90 19.85
C GLN A 191 -2.03 2.12 18.55
N VAL A 192 -1.87 1.22 17.57
CA VAL A 192 -2.57 1.31 16.28
C VAL A 192 -4.08 1.11 16.46
N GLN A 193 -4.52 0.25 17.38
CA GLN A 193 -5.95 0.11 17.71
C GLN A 193 -6.54 1.41 18.27
N SER A 194 -5.85 2.04 19.23
CA SER A 194 -6.29 3.33 19.79
C SER A 194 -6.41 4.40 18.70
N GLU A 195 -5.40 4.51 17.84
CA GLU A 195 -5.41 5.49 16.75
C GLU A 195 -6.49 5.19 15.70
N LEU A 196 -6.74 3.91 15.39
CA LEU A 196 -7.83 3.50 14.50
C LEU A 196 -9.18 3.91 15.08
N SER A 197 -9.41 3.65 16.37
CA SER A 197 -10.63 4.05 17.07
C SER A 197 -10.84 5.56 17.04
N GLU A 198 -9.81 6.35 17.33
CA GLU A 198 -9.87 7.81 17.24
C GLU A 198 -10.13 8.31 15.82
N THR A 199 -9.45 7.73 14.84
CA THR A 199 -9.60 8.10 13.42
C THR A 199 -11.02 7.79 12.94
N LEU A 200 -11.56 6.62 13.26
CA LEU A 200 -12.92 6.24 12.90
C LEU A 200 -13.99 7.06 13.63
N ALA A 201 -13.72 7.50 14.86
CA ALA A 201 -14.64 8.34 15.63
C ALA A 201 -14.78 9.76 15.05
N ARG A 202 -13.69 10.31 14.50
CA ARG A 202 -13.68 11.64 13.85
C ARG A 202 -13.98 11.61 12.35
N LEU A 203 -14.00 10.43 11.73
CA LEU A 203 -14.13 10.30 10.28
C LEU A 203 -15.49 10.81 9.80
N GLU A 204 -15.45 11.77 8.88
CA GLU A 204 -16.62 12.34 8.23
C GLU A 204 -16.42 12.32 6.71
N LEU A 205 -17.28 11.56 6.01
CA LEU A 205 -17.27 11.53 4.56
C LEU A 205 -18.03 12.71 4.00
N ARG A 206 -17.37 13.39 3.06
CA ARG A 206 -17.91 14.50 2.30
C ARG A 206 -18.09 14.06 0.86
N TRP A 207 -19.25 14.38 0.30
CA TRP A 207 -19.69 13.87 -1.00
C TRP A 207 -19.73 14.97 -2.06
N GLY A 208 -19.48 14.55 -3.30
CA GLY A 208 -19.47 15.35 -4.51
C GLY A 208 -18.21 16.22 -4.69
N ALA A 209 -18.21 17.01 -5.75
CA ALA A 209 -17.06 17.78 -6.21
C ALA A 209 -16.69 18.92 -5.24
N SER A 210 -17.66 19.45 -4.48
CA SER A 210 -17.42 20.50 -3.49
C SER A 210 -17.25 19.97 -2.05
N GLY A 211 -17.55 18.69 -1.83
CA GLY A 211 -17.67 18.11 -0.49
C GLY A 211 -18.92 18.57 0.30
N SER A 212 -19.82 19.32 -0.35
CA SER A 212 -21.09 19.80 0.22
C SER A 212 -22.31 19.44 -0.62
N ASP A 213 -22.12 18.62 -1.66
CA ASP A 213 -23.18 18.28 -2.63
C ASP A 213 -24.19 17.27 -2.03
N GLY A 214 -23.90 16.74 -0.84
CA GLY A 214 -24.78 15.86 -0.08
C GLY A 214 -24.55 15.97 1.43
N GLN A 215 -25.46 15.40 2.22
CA GLN A 215 -25.27 15.29 3.67
C GLN A 215 -24.04 14.44 3.98
N SER A 216 -23.17 14.95 4.85
CA SER A 216 -21.98 14.23 5.27
C SER A 216 -22.33 12.94 6.02
N THR A 217 -21.50 11.93 5.81
CA THR A 217 -21.68 10.63 6.45
C THR A 217 -20.64 10.44 7.54
N SER A 218 -21.09 10.34 8.79
CA SER A 218 -20.27 9.98 9.94
C SER A 218 -20.70 8.64 10.49
N PHE A 219 -19.91 8.09 11.42
CA PHE A 219 -20.28 6.86 12.12
C PHE A 219 -21.65 6.94 12.81
N PHE A 220 -22.06 8.14 13.24
CA PHE A 220 -23.33 8.34 13.92
C PHE A 220 -24.51 8.53 12.95
N SER A 221 -24.28 9.07 11.75
CA SER A 221 -25.36 9.28 10.76
C SER A 221 -25.71 8.04 9.94
N THR A 222 -24.86 7.00 9.93
CA THR A 222 -25.18 5.70 9.31
C THR A 222 -25.98 4.77 10.23
N ARG A 223 -26.13 5.10 11.52
CA ARG A 223 -26.93 4.31 12.45
C ARG A 223 -28.41 4.64 12.22
N ILE A 224 -29.18 3.66 11.78
CA ILE A 224 -30.65 3.77 11.70
C ILE A 224 -31.17 4.17 13.09
N VAL A 225 -31.66 5.41 13.22
CA VAL A 225 -32.43 5.86 14.37
C VAL A 225 -33.82 5.24 14.19
N ARG A 226 -34.19 4.34 15.12
CA ARG A 226 -35.55 3.78 15.20
C ARG A 226 -36.51 4.80 15.79
#